data_AF-A0A6M1ZE44-F1
#
_entry.id   AF-A0A6M1ZE44-F1
#
_cell.length_a   1.000
_cell.length_b   1.000
_cell.length_c   1.000
_cell.angle_alpha   90.00
_cell.angle_beta   90.00
_cell.angle_gamma   90.00
#
_symmetry.space_group_name_H-M   'P 1'
#
loop_
_entity.id
_entity.type
_entity.pdbx_description
1 polymer ?
#
loop_
_entity_poly.entity_id
_entity_poly.type
_entity_poly.pdbx_seq_one_letter_code
_entity_poly.pdbx_strand_id
1 'polypeptide(L)'
;MIAQSIRLLFSCYTIFLILRVAGSWIPQLREHNFMRFIAYYTDPYLNIFRRIVPPIGGKIDVSPLIGFLILQFLEKIVLNFLK
;
A
#
# COMPACT_ATOMS: atom_id res chain seq x y z
N MET A 1 11.97 -21.64 -4.50
CA MET A 1 11.48 -21.33 -3.14
C MET A 1 11.61 -19.85 -2.80
N ILE A 2 12.81 -19.24 -2.86
CA ILE A 2 13.04 -17.82 -2.50
C ILE A 2 12.13 -16.85 -3.29
N ALA A 3 12.05 -16.97 -4.61
CA ALA A 3 11.20 -16.12 -5.45
C ALA A 3 9.70 -16.20 -5.09
N GLN A 4 9.21 -17.37 -4.63
CA GLN A 4 7.82 -17.54 -4.21
C GLN A 4 7.55 -16.83 -2.89
N SER A 5 8.49 -16.92 -1.93
CA SER A 5 8.39 -16.17 -0.67
C SER A 5 8.36 -14.67 -0.90
N ILE A 6 9.14 -14.16 -1.86
CA ILE A 6 9.15 -12.74 -2.21
C ILE A 6 7.82 -12.32 -2.83
N ARG A 7 7.29 -13.09 -3.79
CA ARG A 7 5.95 -12.84 -4.35
C ARG A 7 4.87 -12.80 -3.28
N LEU A 8 4.93 -13.69 -2.29
CA LEU A 8 4.00 -13.72 -1.18
C LEU A 8 4.08 -12.43 -0.36
N LEU A 9 5.28 -11.95 -0.03
CA LEU A 9 5.47 -10.69 0.70
C LEU A 9 4.90 -9.49 -0.06
N PHE A 10 5.19 -9.36 -1.36
CA PHE A 10 4.63 -8.28 -2.20
C PHE A 10 3.10 -8.35 -2.27
N SER A 11 2.54 -9.56 -2.41
CA SER A 11 1.10 -9.79 -2.45
C SER A 11 0.42 -9.41 -1.12
N CYS A 12 0.98 -9.86 0.00
CA CYS A 12 0.48 -9.51 1.34
C CYS A 12 0.51 -8.00 1.58
N TYR A 13 1.62 -7.34 1.23
CA TYR A 13 1.74 -5.90 1.39
C TYR A 13 0.76 -5.14 0.48
N THR A 14 0.56 -5.62 -0.76
CA THR A 14 -0.44 -5.06 -1.68
C THR A 14 -1.85 -5.16 -1.09
N ILE A 15 -2.21 -6.29 -0.48
CA ILE A 15 -3.50 -6.44 0.21
C ILE A 15 -3.62 -5.44 1.36
N PHE A 16 -2.58 -5.24 2.16
CA PHE A 16 -2.60 -4.26 3.25
C PHE A 16 -2.81 -2.83 2.73
N LEU A 17 -2.17 -2.47 1.61
CA LEU A 17 -2.42 -1.18 0.96
C LEU A 17 -3.86 -1.07 0.46
N ILE A 18 -4.43 -2.11 -0.15
CA ILE A 18 -5.83 -2.08 -0.59
C ILE A 18 -6.77 -1.86 0.61
N LEU A 19 -6.58 -2.63 1.69
CA LEU A 19 -7.36 -2.49 2.92
C LEU A 19 -7.19 -1.09 3.53
N ARG A 20 -5.96 -0.55 3.55
CA ARG A 20 -5.66 0.79 4.05
C ARG A 20 -6.46 1.87 3.32
N VAL A 21 -6.58 1.74 2.01
CA VAL A 21 -7.23 2.72 1.15
C VAL A 21 -8.74 2.59 1.25
N ALA A 22 -9.26 1.37 1.12
CA ALA A 22 -10.68 1.10 1.25
C ALA A 22 -11.21 1.53 2.63
N GLY A 23 -10.52 1.15 3.71
CA GLY A 23 -10.90 1.55 5.06
C GLY A 23 -10.68 3.04 5.34
N SER A 24 -9.85 3.75 4.55
CA SER A 24 -9.73 5.20 4.67
C SER A 24 -10.99 5.93 4.22
N TRP A 25 -11.77 5.34 3.31
CA TRP A 25 -12.99 5.97 2.79
C TRP A 25 -14.16 5.86 3.77
N ILE A 26 -14.11 4.91 4.69
CA ILE A 26 -15.16 4.65 5.69
C ILE A 26 -14.70 5.17 7.07
N PRO A 27 -15.22 6.30 7.57
CA PRO A 27 -14.74 6.94 8.80
C PRO A 27 -14.72 6.01 10.03
N GLN A 28 -15.74 5.15 10.17
CA GLN A 28 -15.89 4.23 11.30
C GLN A 28 -14.75 3.18 11.35
N LEU A 29 -14.20 2.80 10.19
CA LEU A 29 -13.12 1.81 10.13
C LEU A 29 -11.76 2.41 10.51
N ARG A 30 -11.56 3.72 10.35
CA ARG A 30 -10.28 4.39 10.64
C ARG A 30 -9.84 4.21 12.09
N GLU A 31 -10.78 4.26 13.02
CA GLU A 31 -10.54 4.14 14.45
C GLU A 31 -10.42 2.68 14.92
N HIS A 32 -10.73 1.71 14.06
CA HIS A 32 -10.65 0.30 14.43
C HIS A 32 -9.21 -0.14 14.65
N ASN A 33 -8.94 -0.92 15.71
CA ASN A 33 -7.57 -1.33 16.08
C ASN A 33 -6.82 -2.04 14.94
N PHE A 34 -7.53 -2.90 14.20
CA PHE A 34 -6.97 -3.58 13.02
C PHE A 34 -6.58 -2.60 11.91
N MET A 35 -7.36 -1.56 11.69
CA MET A 35 -7.08 -0.55 10.68
C MET A 35 -5.92 0.36 11.09
N ARG A 36 -5.81 0.69 12.38
CA ARG A 36 -4.65 1.40 12.94
C ARG A 36 -3.36 0.60 12.78
N PHE A 37 -3.43 -0.72 12.99
CA PHE A 37 -2.30 -1.63 12.71
C PHE A 37 -1.90 -1.57 11.23
N ILE A 38 -2.85 -1.73 10.30
CA ILE A 38 -2.56 -1.64 8.86
C ILE A 38 -1.96 -0.26 8.52
N ALA A 39 -2.55 0.82 9.03
CA ALA A 39 -2.10 2.19 8.82
C ALA A 39 -0.65 2.39 9.29
N TYR A 40 -0.28 1.85 10.44
CA TYR A 40 1.08 1.93 10.97
C TYR A 40 2.15 1.42 9.97
N TYR A 41 1.89 0.32 9.27
CA TYR A 41 2.85 -0.27 8.31
C TYR A 41 2.73 0.28 6.88
N THR A 42 1.58 0.85 6.52
CA THR A 42 1.31 1.30 5.15
C THR A 42 1.43 2.81 4.98
N ASP A 43 1.18 3.60 6.03
CA ASP A 43 1.25 5.06 5.95
C ASP A 43 2.65 5.62 5.68
N PRO A 44 3.76 5.09 6.24
CA PRO A 44 5.09 5.57 5.87
C PRO A 44 5.35 5.49 4.37
N TYR A 45 4.90 4.41 3.72
CA TYR A 45 5.00 4.23 2.28
C TYR A 45 4.07 5.18 1.51
N LEU A 46 2.78 5.24 1.89
CA LEU A 46 1.80 6.13 1.24
C LEU A 46 2.16 7.62 1.40
N ASN A 47 2.74 8.01 2.54
CA ASN A 47 3.15 9.39 2.82
C ASN A 47 4.22 9.92 1.86
N ILE A 48 5.06 9.04 1.28
CA ILE A 48 6.01 9.43 0.23
C ILE A 48 5.25 9.96 -0.99
N PHE A 49 4.15 9.30 -1.37
CA PHE A 49 3.34 9.64 -2.54
C PHE A 49 2.32 10.74 -2.26
N ARG A 50 1.79 10.86 -1.03
CA ARG A 50 0.88 11.95 -0.63
C ARG A 50 1.50 13.33 -0.77
N ARG A 51 2.83 13.45 -0.73
CA ARG A 51 3.55 14.70 -1.02
C ARG A 51 3.49 15.12 -2.49
N ILE A 52 3.34 14.14 -3.39
CA ILE A 52 3.30 14.36 -4.84
C ILE A 52 1.85 14.54 -5.30
N VAL A 53 0.95 13.68 -4.83
CA VAL A 53 -0.47 13.72 -5.15
C VAL A 53 -1.28 13.87 -3.85
N PRO A 54 -1.65 15.10 -3.47
CA PRO A 54 -2.44 15.34 -2.28
C PRO A 54 -3.85 14.71 -2.41
N PRO A 55 -4.50 14.35 -1.29
CA PRO A 55 -5.85 13.77 -1.32
C PRO A 55 -6.86 14.72 -1.95
N ILE A 56 -7.68 14.23 -2.88
CA ILE A 56 -8.73 15.03 -3.51
C ILE A 56 -9.88 15.19 -2.50
N GLY A 57 -10.24 16.43 -2.19
CA GLY A 57 -11.32 16.75 -1.25
C GLY A 57 -11.06 16.32 0.21
N GLY A 58 -9.80 16.10 0.59
CA GLY A 58 -9.40 15.78 1.96
C GLY A 58 -9.81 14.40 2.49
N LYS A 59 -10.46 13.56 1.66
CA LYS A 59 -10.98 12.24 2.06
C LYS A 59 -10.66 11.11 1.09
N ILE A 60 -10.56 11.42 -0.21
CA ILE A 60 -10.27 10.41 -1.23
C ILE A 60 -8.76 10.41 -1.48
N ASP A 61 -8.09 9.44 -0.86
CA ASP A 61 -6.66 9.22 -1.05
C ASP A 61 -6.43 8.54 -2.41
N VAL A 62 -5.98 9.32 -3.41
CA VAL A 62 -5.64 8.85 -4.77
C VAL A 62 -4.14 8.53 -4.90
N SER A 63 -3.34 8.97 -3.94
CA SER A 63 -1.91 8.63 -3.81
C SER A 63 -1.59 7.12 -3.90
N PRO A 64 -2.46 6.19 -3.45
CA PRO A 64 -2.21 4.76 -3.56
C PRO A 64 -2.11 4.26 -5.00
N LEU A 65 -2.72 4.92 -5.98
CA LEU A 65 -2.65 4.48 -7.38
C LEU A 65 -1.20 4.45 -7.89
N ILE A 66 -0.44 5.50 -7.57
CA ILE A 66 0.99 5.57 -7.87
C ILE A 66 1.78 4.56 -7.02
N GLY A 67 1.42 4.44 -5.73
CA GLY A 67 2.01 3.43 -4.85
C GLY A 67 1.89 2.01 -5.41
N PHE A 68 0.69 1.58 -5.82
CA PHE A 68 0.47 0.27 -6.41
C PHE A 68 1.30 0.05 -7.68
N LEU A 69 1.38 1.05 -8.56
CA LEU A 69 2.19 0.97 -9.77
C LEU A 69 3.67 0.75 -9.43
N ILE A 70 4.22 1.55 -8.52
CA ILE A 70 5.62 1.43 -8.11
C ILE A 70 5.88 0.11 -7.42
N LEU A 71 4.97 -0.35 -6.56
CA LEU A 71 5.11 -1.64 -5.88
C LEU A 71 5.17 -2.81 -6.86
N GLN A 72 4.32 -2.80 -7.89
CA GLN A 72 4.33 -3.81 -8.95
C GLN A 72 5.61 -3.77 -9.79
N PHE A 73 6.10 -2.58 -10.12
CA PHE A 73 7.38 -2.43 -10.82
C PHE A 73 8.54 -2.96 -9.97
N LEU A 74 8.56 -2.62 -8.69
CA LEU A 74 9.61 -3.04 -7.77
C LEU A 74 9.60 -4.56 -7.59
N GLU A 75 8.44 -5.20 -7.46
CA GLU A 75 8.33 -6.67 -7.45
C GLU A 75 8.97 -7.29 -8.71
N LYS A 76 8.63 -6.79 -9.90
CA LYS A 76 9.17 -7.32 -11.17
C LYS A 76 10.69 -7.17 -11.25
N ILE A 77 11.21 -6.02 -10.86
CA ILE A 77 12.65 -5.74 -10.84
C ILE A 77 13.36 -6.70 -9.89
N VAL A 78 12.88 -6.81 -8.64
CA VAL A 78 13.47 -7.71 -7.63
C VAL A 78 13.47 -9.16 -8.11
N LEU A 79 12.37 -9.64 -8.68
CA LEU A 79 12.27 -11.01 -9.18
C LEU A 79 13.13 -11.26 -10.42
N ASN A 80 13.39 -10.23 -11.23
CA ASN A 80 14.29 -10.35 -12.37
C ASN A 80 15.75 -10.53 -11.95
N PHE A 81 16.17 -9.92 -10.84
CA PHE A 81 17.50 -10.12 -10.26
C PHE A 81 17.70 -11.51 -9.63
N LEU A 82 16.62 -12.23 -9.37
CA LEU A 82 16.64 -13.56 -8.72
C LEU A 82 16.49 -14.72 -9.72
N LYS A 83 16.31 -14.39 -11.01
CA LYS A 83 16.42 -15.33 -12.12
C LYS A 83 17.88 -15.44 -12.52
#